data_AF-A0A945BJS4-F1
#
_entry.id   AF-A0A945BJS4-F1
#
_cell.length_a   1.000
_cell.length_b   1.000
_cell.length_c   1.000
_cell.angle_alpha   90.00
_cell.angle_beta   90.00
_cell.angle_gamma   90.00
#
_symmetry.space_group_name_H-M   'P 1'
#
loop_
_entity.id
_entity.type
_entity.pdbx_description
1 polymer ?
#
loop_
_entity_poly.entity_id
_entity_poly.type
_entity_poly.pdbx_seq_one_letter_code
_entity_poly.pdbx_strand_id
1 'polypeptide(L)'
;DARSVELWTTRMDSALLESFGLPNSSENCPVERDDRPSMVQALHLMNSDKLQAKLADKNGRAAKLGQDDKPSDEVVNELYLALYSRWPSDEEKRVALEAFKSGGAKRHEVVEDIIWALINTAEFVFNH
;
A
#
# COMPACT_ATOMS: atom_id res chain seq x y z
N ASP A 1 20.26 23.33 -29.87
CA ASP A 1 20.63 22.48 -28.72
C ASP A 1 19.67 22.69 -27.56
N ALA A 2 18.62 21.86 -27.48
CA ALA A 2 17.73 21.84 -26.32
C ALA A 2 18.34 20.92 -25.25
N ARG A 3 18.39 21.39 -24.00
CA ARG A 3 18.95 20.62 -22.87
C ARG A 3 17.95 19.54 -22.44
N SER A 4 18.47 18.38 -22.03
CA SER A 4 17.71 17.19 -21.58
C SER A 4 16.75 17.42 -20.38
N VAL A 5 16.63 18.65 -19.87
CA VAL A 5 15.74 19.07 -18.78
C VAL A 5 14.50 19.83 -19.26
N GLU A 6 14.34 20.04 -20.58
CA GLU A 6 13.19 20.73 -21.20
C GLU A 6 12.14 19.78 -21.82
N LEU A 7 12.17 18.49 -21.50
CA LEU A 7 11.13 17.55 -21.94
C LEU A 7 9.90 17.69 -21.02
N TRP A 8 8.82 18.24 -21.56
CA TRP A 8 7.55 18.48 -20.86
C TRP A 8 6.79 17.21 -20.44
N THR A 9 7.25 16.01 -20.78
CA THR A 9 6.65 14.74 -20.34
C THR A 9 7.72 13.65 -20.23
N THR A 10 7.91 13.09 -19.04
CA THR A 10 8.64 11.82 -18.88
C THR A 10 7.76 10.71 -19.42
N ARG A 11 8.17 10.06 -20.51
CA ARG A 11 7.49 8.87 -21.03
C ARG A 11 7.82 7.68 -20.13
N MET A 12 6.86 7.25 -19.32
CA MET A 12 6.96 6.02 -18.54
C MET A 12 5.67 5.23 -18.75
N ASP A 13 5.76 4.07 -19.41
CA ASP A 13 4.65 3.15 -19.54
C ASP A 13 4.45 2.41 -18.20
N SER A 14 3.32 2.66 -17.55
CA SER A 14 2.98 2.02 -16.28
C SER A 14 1.47 1.91 -16.13
N ALA A 15 0.94 0.70 -16.31
CA ALA A 15 -0.47 0.39 -16.10
C ALA A 15 -0.96 0.77 -14.68
N LEU A 16 -0.07 0.79 -13.69
CA LEU A 16 -0.37 1.30 -12.36
C LEU A 16 -0.63 2.82 -12.43
N LEU A 17 0.31 3.59 -12.95
CA LEU A 17 0.17 5.05 -12.97
C LEU A 17 -1.01 5.49 -13.85
N GLU A 18 -1.26 4.80 -14.97
CA GLU A 18 -2.45 5.00 -15.81
C GLU A 18 -3.74 4.74 -15.04
N SER A 19 -3.79 3.64 -14.26
CA SER A 19 -4.94 3.37 -13.39
C SER A 19 -5.14 4.49 -12.37
N PHE A 20 -4.06 5.09 -11.85
CA PHE A 20 -4.08 6.18 -10.87
C PHE A 20 -4.07 7.60 -11.50
N GLY A 21 -4.60 7.74 -12.71
CA GLY A 21 -4.86 9.05 -13.31
C GLY A 21 -3.66 9.72 -13.97
N LEU A 22 -2.59 8.98 -14.30
CA LEU A 22 -1.58 9.47 -15.24
C LEU A 22 -2.21 9.54 -16.64
N PRO A 23 -2.31 10.74 -17.24
CA PRO A 23 -2.89 10.88 -18.57
C PRO A 23 -2.01 10.19 -19.61
N ASN A 24 -2.65 9.65 -20.64
CA ASN A 24 -1.96 9.02 -21.74
C ASN A 24 -1.02 10.04 -22.40
N SER A 25 0.23 9.64 -22.64
CA SER A 25 1.28 10.52 -23.15
C SER A 25 1.03 11.07 -24.57
N SER A 26 0.00 10.57 -25.26
CA SER A 26 -0.48 11.05 -26.56
C SER A 26 -1.54 12.16 -26.50
N GLU A 27 -2.06 12.51 -25.32
CA GLU A 27 -3.10 13.54 -25.16
C GLU A 27 -2.50 14.91 -24.80
N ASN A 28 -2.89 15.95 -25.55
CA ASN A 28 -2.25 17.28 -25.55
C ASN A 28 -2.61 18.20 -24.38
N CYS A 29 -3.14 17.67 -23.27
CA CYS A 29 -3.45 18.48 -22.10
C CYS A 29 -3.20 17.68 -20.81
N PRO A 30 -2.10 17.91 -20.08
CA PRO A 30 -1.80 17.19 -18.83
C PRO A 30 -2.66 17.65 -17.64
N VAL A 31 -3.81 18.28 -17.90
CA VAL A 31 -4.60 19.02 -16.91
C VAL A 31 -5.69 18.16 -16.26
N GLU A 32 -6.13 17.08 -16.90
CA GLU A 32 -7.10 16.16 -16.30
C GLU A 32 -6.37 14.97 -15.66
N ARG A 33 -6.08 15.12 -14.37
CA ARG A 33 -5.90 13.97 -13.49
C ARG A 33 -7.25 13.70 -12.84
N ASP A 34 -7.85 12.55 -13.17
CA ASP A 34 -9.02 12.05 -12.44
C ASP A 34 -8.52 11.41 -11.14
N ASP A 35 -8.65 12.15 -10.03
CA ASP A 35 -8.27 11.76 -8.68
C ASP A 35 -9.39 11.00 -7.95
N ARG A 36 -10.51 10.73 -8.63
CA ARG A 36 -11.63 10.03 -8.01
C ARG A 36 -11.27 8.57 -7.78
N PRO A 37 -11.42 8.05 -6.55
CA PRO A 37 -11.20 6.65 -6.27
C PRO A 37 -12.19 5.79 -7.08
N SER A 38 -11.66 4.86 -7.86
CA SER A 38 -12.43 3.97 -8.74
C SER A 38 -12.43 2.53 -8.21
N MET A 39 -13.57 1.84 -8.31
CA MET A 39 -13.65 0.40 -7.99
C MET A 39 -12.66 -0.44 -8.82
N VAL A 40 -12.34 0.00 -10.04
CA VAL A 40 -11.35 -0.68 -10.90
C VAL A 40 -9.93 -0.53 -10.35
N GLN A 41 -9.59 0.64 -9.78
CA GLN A 41 -8.31 0.87 -9.11
C GLN A 41 -8.19 -0.01 -7.85
N ALA A 42 -9.27 -0.07 -7.05
CA ALA A 42 -9.33 -0.93 -5.87
C ALA A 42 -9.15 -2.42 -6.24
N LEU A 43 -9.85 -2.89 -7.28
CA LEU A 43 -9.73 -4.26 -7.76
C LEU A 43 -8.32 -4.56 -8.31
N HIS A 44 -7.69 -3.60 -8.98
CA HIS A 44 -6.31 -3.73 -9.43
C HIS A 44 -5.34 -3.83 -8.25
N LEU A 45 -5.57 -3.05 -7.19
CA LEU A 45 -4.79 -3.10 -5.95
C LEU A 45 -4.91 -4.48 -5.27
N MET A 46 -6.13 -4.99 -5.13
CA MET A 46 -6.45 -6.30 -4.55
C MET A 46 -5.80 -7.47 -5.29
N ASN A 47 -5.54 -7.33 -6.60
CA ASN A 47 -4.97 -8.38 -7.42
C ASN A 47 -3.56 -8.04 -7.94
N SER A 48 -2.88 -7.06 -7.33
CA SER A 48 -1.59 -6.61 -7.83
C SER A 48 -0.46 -7.53 -7.37
N ASP A 49 0.03 -8.38 -8.28
CA ASP A 49 1.23 -9.21 -8.07
C ASP A 49 2.45 -8.39 -7.63
N LYS A 50 2.56 -7.14 -8.11
CA LYS A 50 3.66 -6.23 -7.76
C LYS A 50 3.60 -5.78 -6.31
N LEU A 51 2.40 -5.56 -5.75
CA LEU A 51 2.25 -5.19 -4.34
C LEU A 51 2.51 -6.39 -3.44
N GLN A 52 1.99 -7.55 -3.81
CA GLN A 52 2.27 -8.78 -3.09
C GLN A 52 3.77 -9.10 -3.07
N ALA A 53 4.47 -8.93 -4.20
CA ALA A 53 5.93 -9.10 -4.27
C ALA A 53 6.69 -8.08 -3.39
N LYS A 54 6.19 -6.85 -3.26
CA LYS A 54 6.79 -5.83 -2.37
C LYS A 54 6.56 -6.12 -0.89
N LEU A 55 5.41 -6.71 -0.55
CA LEU A 55 5.10 -7.12 0.82
C LEU A 55 5.95 -8.31 1.25
N ALA A 56 6.12 -9.30 0.37
CA ALA A 56 6.95 -10.49 0.59
C ALA A 56 8.46 -10.23 0.47
N ASP A 57 8.89 -8.99 0.19
CA ASP A 57 10.31 -8.65 0.12
C ASP A 57 10.95 -8.79 1.50
N LYS A 58 12.03 -9.59 1.57
CA LYS A 58 12.81 -9.84 2.80
C LYS A 58 13.42 -8.57 3.39
N ASN A 59 13.62 -7.53 2.58
CA ASN A 59 14.10 -6.22 3.02
C ASN A 59 12.96 -5.22 3.28
N GLY A 60 11.71 -5.64 3.07
CA GLY A 60 10.50 -4.84 3.26
C GLY A 60 10.23 -4.52 4.72
N ARG A 61 9.33 -3.55 4.95
CA ARG A 61 8.92 -3.16 6.30
C ARG A 61 8.25 -4.31 7.06
N ALA A 62 7.44 -5.11 6.37
CA ALA A 62 6.78 -6.29 6.95
C ALA A 62 7.78 -7.30 7.50
N ALA A 63 8.79 -7.67 6.70
CA ALA A 63 9.86 -8.57 7.11
C ALA A 63 10.67 -8.03 8.30
N LYS A 64 10.98 -6.72 8.33
CA LYS A 64 11.69 -6.09 9.45
C LYS A 64 10.88 -6.13 10.74
N LEU A 65 9.61 -5.72 10.68
CA LEU A 65 8.72 -5.72 11.84
C LEU A 65 8.38 -7.13 12.34
N GLY A 66 8.36 -8.12 11.44
CA GLY A 66 8.17 -9.51 11.79
C GLY A 66 9.39 -10.19 12.41
N GLN A 67 10.60 -9.66 12.18
CA GLN A 67 11.86 -10.13 12.79
C GLN A 67 12.23 -9.38 14.07
N ASP A 68 11.62 -8.21 14.29
CA ASP A 68 11.83 -7.43 15.50
C ASP A 68 11.19 -8.11 16.72
N ASP A 69 11.87 -8.02 17.87
CA ASP A 69 11.44 -8.62 19.15
C ASP A 69 10.51 -7.68 19.93
N LYS A 70 10.02 -6.63 19.28
CA LYS A 70 9.02 -5.70 19.81
C LYS A 70 7.74 -6.44 20.20
N PRO A 71 7.01 -5.98 21.23
CA PRO A 71 5.69 -6.52 21.55
C PRO A 71 4.74 -6.35 20.36
N SER A 72 3.86 -7.34 20.12
CA SER A 72 2.90 -7.30 19.00
C SER A 72 2.01 -6.04 19.02
N ASP A 73 1.76 -5.49 20.20
CA ASP A 73 1.03 -4.22 20.39
C ASP A 73 1.70 -3.04 19.70
N GLU A 74 3.02 -2.91 19.87
CA GLU A 74 3.81 -1.84 19.28
C GLU A 74 3.92 -2.01 17.76
N VAL A 75 4.07 -3.26 17.30
CA VAL A 75 4.06 -3.57 15.87
C VAL A 75 2.75 -3.13 15.21
N VAL A 76 1.60 -3.44 15.83
CA VAL A 76 0.29 -3.00 15.32
C VAL A 76 0.21 -1.48 15.27
N ASN A 77 0.63 -0.77 16.32
CA ASN A 77 0.61 0.69 16.32
C ASN A 77 1.49 1.28 15.19
N GLU A 78 2.69 0.72 14.99
CA GLU A 78 3.60 1.16 13.93
C GLU A 78 3.02 0.92 12.53
N LEU A 79 2.31 -0.20 12.32
CA LEU A 79 1.62 -0.49 11.06
C LEU A 79 0.51 0.52 10.76
N TYR A 80 -0.33 0.85 11.75
CA TYR A 80 -1.40 1.83 11.58
C TYR A 80 -0.86 3.24 11.34
N LEU A 81 0.20 3.64 12.03
CA LEU A 81 0.88 4.90 11.76
C LEU A 81 1.50 4.92 10.36
N ALA A 82 2.07 3.81 9.90
CA ALA A 82 2.67 3.70 8.59
C ALA A 82 1.66 3.76 7.43
N LEU A 83 0.46 3.20 7.61
CA LEU A 83 -0.55 3.04 6.56
C LEU A 83 -1.61 4.14 6.59
N TYR A 84 -2.08 4.52 7.77
CA TYR A 84 -3.18 5.48 7.95
C TYR A 84 -2.74 6.78 8.65
N SER A 85 -1.47 6.92 9.02
CA SER A 85 -0.96 8.09 9.74
C SER A 85 -1.76 8.41 11.02
N ARG A 86 -2.42 7.41 11.62
CA ARG A 86 -3.19 7.51 12.86
C ARG A 86 -2.94 6.32 13.77
N TRP A 87 -3.33 6.47 15.04
CA TRP A 87 -3.33 5.36 15.98
C TRP A 87 -4.52 4.41 15.71
N PRO A 88 -4.36 3.10 15.95
CA PRO A 88 -5.47 2.16 15.87
C PRO A 88 -6.49 2.47 16.98
N SER A 89 -7.76 2.25 16.69
CA SER A 89 -8.80 2.19 17.73
C SER A 89 -8.66 0.91 18.56
N ASP A 90 -9.28 0.87 19.73
CA ASP A 90 -9.22 -0.29 20.63
C ASP A 90 -9.74 -1.57 19.98
N GLU A 91 -10.78 -1.46 19.15
CA GLU A 91 -11.36 -2.61 18.44
C GLU A 91 -10.44 -3.13 17.33
N GLU A 92 -9.91 -2.22 16.51
CA GLU A 92 -8.92 -2.55 15.47
C GLU A 92 -7.69 -3.23 16.05
N LYS A 93 -7.19 -2.69 17.16
CA LYS A 93 -6.05 -3.22 17.89
C LYS A 93 -6.34 -4.61 18.43
N ARG A 94 -7.54 -4.84 18.97
CA ARG A 94 -7.98 -6.15 19.47
C ARG A 94 -7.99 -7.20 18.35
N VAL A 95 -8.57 -6.88 17.19
CA VAL A 95 -8.62 -7.79 16.03
C VAL A 95 -7.22 -8.09 15.50
N ALA A 96 -6.38 -7.06 15.34
CA ALA A 96 -5.01 -7.26 14.87
C ALA A 96 -4.17 -8.13 15.83
N LEU A 97 -4.34 -7.95 17.15
CA LEU A 97 -3.67 -8.77 18.16
C LEU A 97 -4.20 -10.22 18.20
N GLU A 98 -5.45 -10.46 17.82
CA GLU A 98 -6.02 -11.80 17.70
C GLU A 98 -5.33 -12.60 16.59
N ALA A 99 -5.01 -11.96 15.46
CA ALA A 99 -4.28 -12.59 14.35
C ALA A 99 -2.89 -13.12 14.79
N PHE A 100 -2.20 -12.42 15.69
CA PHE A 100 -0.93 -12.91 16.27
C PHE A 100 -1.10 -14.10 17.22
N LYS A 101 -2.30 -14.31 17.79
CA LYS A 101 -2.57 -15.39 18.75
C LYS A 101 -3.04 -16.68 18.08
N SER A 102 -3.52 -16.63 16.83
CA SER A 102 -4.07 -17.79 16.10
C SER A 102 -3.03 -18.89 15.78
N GLY A 103 -1.75 -18.71 16.14
CA GLY A 103 -0.77 -19.79 16.36
C GLY A 103 -0.34 -20.64 15.16
N GLY A 104 -0.89 -20.41 13.97
CA GLY A 104 -0.62 -21.21 12.77
C GLY A 104 0.47 -20.67 11.85
N ALA A 105 0.74 -19.36 11.88
CA ALA A 105 1.61 -18.67 10.93
C ALA A 105 2.84 -18.05 11.63
N LYS A 106 3.92 -17.86 10.87
CA LYS A 106 5.11 -17.16 11.40
C LYS A 106 4.77 -15.68 11.62
N ARG A 107 5.44 -15.05 12.60
CA ARG A 107 5.19 -13.63 12.96
C ARG A 107 5.22 -12.68 11.76
N HIS A 108 6.14 -12.89 10.80
CA HIS A 108 6.21 -12.05 9.59
C HIS A 108 5.03 -12.26 8.64
N GLU A 109 4.55 -13.50 8.47
CA GLU A 109 3.38 -13.82 7.64
C GLU A 109 2.14 -13.11 8.20
N VAL A 110 1.96 -13.12 9.52
CA VAL A 110 0.87 -12.39 10.20
C VAL A 110 0.97 -10.87 9.95
N VAL A 111 2.17 -10.30 9.96
CA VAL A 111 2.38 -8.87 9.66
C VAL A 111 2.03 -8.56 8.20
N GLU A 112 2.44 -9.41 7.27
CA GLU A 112 2.09 -9.28 5.84
C GLU A 112 0.58 -9.34 5.63
N ASP A 113 -0.10 -10.28 6.28
CA ASP A 113 -1.56 -10.43 6.21
C ASP A 113 -2.30 -9.21 6.76
N ILE A 114 -1.83 -8.66 7.88
CA ILE A 114 -2.42 -7.44 8.47
C ILE A 114 -2.24 -6.26 7.49
N ILE A 115 -1.05 -6.07 6.91
CA ILE A 115 -0.84 -4.99 5.94
C ILE A 115 -1.72 -5.18 4.72
N TRP A 116 -1.85 -6.40 4.22
CA TRP A 116 -2.72 -6.73 3.10
C TRP A 116 -4.19 -6.41 3.42
N ALA A 117 -4.67 -6.77 4.61
CA ALA A 117 -6.02 -6.45 5.05
C ALA A 117 -6.26 -4.94 5.11
N LEU A 118 -5.30 -4.17 5.63
CA LEU A 118 -5.40 -2.72 5.75
C LEU A 118 -5.37 -2.00 4.40
N ILE A 119 -4.52 -2.43 3.46
CA ILE A 119 -4.47 -1.85 2.11
C ILE A 119 -5.78 -2.09 1.34
N ASN A 120 -6.48 -3.20 1.64
CA ASN A 120 -7.72 -3.57 0.96
C ASN A 120 -8.98 -3.04 1.66
N THR A 121 -8.87 -2.36 2.79
CA THR A 121 -10.03 -1.73 3.45
C THR A 121 -10.50 -0.48 2.70
N ALA A 122 -11.80 -0.22 2.76
CA ALA A 122 -12.42 0.98 2.17
C ALA A 122 -11.80 2.29 2.69
N GLU A 123 -11.33 2.32 3.93
CA GLU A 123 -10.63 3.49 4.48
C GLU A 123 -9.32 3.79 3.74
N PHE A 124 -8.58 2.77 3.31
CA PHE A 124 -7.36 2.98 2.53
C PHE A 124 -7.71 3.39 1.10
N VAL A 125 -8.66 2.70 0.48
CA VAL A 125 -8.99 2.88 -0.94
C VAL A 125 -9.69 4.22 -1.24
N PHE A 126 -10.48 4.75 -0.29
CA PHE A 126 -11.31 5.93 -0.52
C PHE A 126 -10.82 7.18 0.23
N ASN A 127 -10.04 7.04 1.31
CA ASN A 127 -9.58 8.20 2.09
C ASN A 127 -8.07 8.47 1.99
N HIS A 128 -7.29 7.62 1.31
CA HIS A 128 -5.84 7.74 1.15
C HIS A 128 -5.42 7.43 -0.28
#